data_AF-A0A942TW09-F1
#
_entry.id   AF-A0A942TW09-F1
#
_cell.length_a   1.000
_cell.length_b   1.000
_cell.length_c   1.000
_cell.angle_alpha   90.00
_cell.angle_beta   90.00
_cell.angle_gamma   90.00
#
_symmetry.space_group_name_H-M   'P 1'
#
loop_
_entity.id
_entity.type
_entity.pdbx_description
1 polymer ?
#
loop_
_entity_poly.entity_id
_entity_poly.type
_entity_poly.pdbx_seq_one_letter_code
_entity_poly.pdbx_strand_id
1 'polypeptide(L)' 'MIEEFEVKKEVFENLPHGLTHFEISLDGKSYEGHYRNGDVNWFHPHPLQENHEIPIEEIEEQVREIIIKHIH' A
#
# COMPACT_ATOMS: atom_id res chain seq x y z
N MET A 1 12.85 -5.32 2.31
CA MET A 1 12.74 -4.07 1.51
C MET A 1 11.62 -4.29 0.52
N ILE A 2 10.80 -3.29 0.18
CA ILE A 2 9.78 -3.48 -0.87
C ILE A 2 10.50 -3.70 -2.20
N GLU A 3 10.26 -4.86 -2.81
CA GLU A 3 10.92 -5.28 -4.06
C GLU A 3 10.24 -4.64 -5.27
N GLU A 4 8.91 -4.62 -5.27
CA GLU A 4 8.08 -4.03 -6.32
C GLU A 4 6.89 -3.28 -5.70
N PHE A 5 6.47 -2.19 -6.35
CA PHE A 5 5.35 -1.37 -5.90
C PHE A 5 4.54 -0.88 -7.10
N GLU A 6 3.25 -1.21 -7.15
CA GLU A 6 2.33 -0.79 -8.19
C GLU A 6 1.16 0.00 -7.58
N VAL A 7 0.90 1.20 -8.10
CA VAL A 7 -0.27 2.00 -7.72
C VAL A 7 -1.36 1.80 -8.76
N LYS A 8 -2.40 1.06 -8.39
CA LYS A 8 -3.63 0.93 -9.19
C LYS A 8 -4.60 2.00 -8.72
N LYS A 9 -4.53 3.18 -9.36
CA LYS A 9 -5.47 4.26 -9.05
C LYS A 9 -6.87 3.83 -9.51
N GLU A 10 -7.73 3.34 -8.61
CA GLU A 10 -9.14 3.17 -8.92
C GLU A 10 -9.76 4.55 -9.06
N VAL A 11 -9.97 4.94 -10.31
CA VAL A 11 -10.65 6.16 -10.73
C VAL A 11 -12.14 6.02 -10.42
N PHE A 12 -12.51 6.02 -9.14
CA PHE A 12 -13.88 6.33 -8.74
C PHE A 12 -14.05 7.85 -8.88
N GLU A 13 -14.25 8.29 -10.12
CA GLU A 13 -14.35 9.67 -10.61
C GLU A 13 -15.38 10.58 -9.89
N ASN A 14 -16.08 10.09 -8.85
CA ASN A 14 -17.16 10.79 -8.15
C ASN A 14 -17.14 10.69 -6.62
N LEU A 15 -16.11 10.12 -5.98
CA LEU A 15 -16.00 10.17 -4.51
C LEU A 15 -14.94 11.19 -4.05
N PRO A 16 -15.30 12.16 -3.17
CA PRO A 16 -14.39 13.23 -2.74
C PRO A 16 -13.19 12.77 -1.89
N HIS A 17 -13.03 11.46 -1.66
CA HIS A 17 -11.95 10.87 -0.87
C HIS A 17 -11.44 9.61 -1.56
N GLY A 18 -10.72 9.81 -2.68
CA GLY A 18 -10.23 8.75 -3.57
C GLY A 18 -9.48 7.64 -2.84
N LEU A 19 -10.03 6.44 -2.95
CA LEU A 19 -9.38 5.21 -2.53
C LEU A 19 -8.26 4.91 -3.53
N THR A 20 -7.02 4.74 -3.07
CA THR A 20 -5.90 4.36 -3.94
C THR A 20 -5.56 2.91 -3.67
N HIS A 21 -5.84 2.01 -4.61
CA HIS A 21 -5.38 0.63 -4.51
C HIS A 21 -3.87 0.59 -4.79
N PHE A 22 -3.15 -0.22 -4.03
CA PHE A 22 -1.74 -0.48 -4.24
C PHE A 22 -1.42 -1.96 -4.06
N GLU A 23 -0.37 -2.41 -4.73
CA GLU A 23 0.18 -3.75 -4.64
C GLU A 23 1.68 -3.64 -4.39
N ILE A 24 2.19 -4.41 -3.44
CA ILE A 24 3.61 -4.48 -3.11
C ILE A 24 4.12 -5.91 -3.14
N SER A 25 5.36 -6.10 -3.54
CA SER A 25 6.09 -7.35 -3.37
C SER A 25 7.07 -7.20 -2.21
N LEU A 26 6.97 -8.07 -1.21
CA LEU A 26 7.82 -8.13 -0.03
C LEU A 26 8.16 -9.59 0.29
N ASP A 27 9.45 -9.88 0.44
CA ASP A 27 9.97 -11.21 0.76
C ASP A 27 9.48 -12.30 -0.22
N GLY A 28 9.39 -11.97 -1.52
CA GLY A 28 8.86 -12.87 -2.55
C GLY A 28 7.36 -13.12 -2.47
N LYS A 29 6.61 -12.33 -1.70
CA LYS A 29 5.14 -12.39 -1.58
C LYS A 29 4.50 -11.09 -1.97
N SER A 30 3.35 -11.19 -2.62
CA SER A 30 2.56 -10.04 -3.04
C SER A 30 1.50 -9.72 -2.00
N TYR A 31 1.43 -8.46 -1.61
CA TYR A 31 0.46 -7.91 -0.67
C TYR A 31 -0.27 -6.75 -1.33
N GLU A 32 -1.59 -6.75 -1.23
CA GLU A 32 -2.43 -5.73 -1.81
C GLU A 32 -3.16 -4.97 -0.70
N GLY A 33 -3.49 -3.72 -0.98
CA GLY A 33 -4.21 -2.89 -0.03
C GLY A 33 -4.80 -1.64 -0.66
N HIS A 34 -5.45 -0.85 0.17
CA HIS A 34 -5.95 0.46 -0.21
C HIS A 34 -5.48 1.54 0.76
N TYR A 35 -5.16 2.69 0.18
CA TYR A 35 -4.79 3.90 0.88
C TYR A 35 -5.92 4.93 0.78
N ARG A 36 -6.28 5.53 1.91
CA ARG A 36 -7.33 6.56 1.97
C ARG A 36 -7.04 7.58 3.06
N ASN A 37 -6.94 8.86 2.71
CA ASN A 37 -6.79 9.97 3.66
C ASN A 37 -5.63 9.83 4.67
N GLY A 38 -4.57 9.11 4.30
CA GLY A 38 -3.49 8.78 5.23
C GLY A 38 -3.56 7.35 5.75
N ASP A 39 -4.71 6.68 5.79
CA ASP A 39 -4.80 5.32 6.33
C ASP A 39 -4.45 4.26 5.27
N VAL A 40 -3.55 3.34 5.63
CA VAL A 40 -3.23 2.14 4.85
C VAL A 40 -4.07 0.99 5.40
N ASN A 41 -4.80 0.31 4.52
CA ASN A 41 -5.60 -0.85 4.87
C ASN A 41 -5.18 -2.01 3.97
N TRP A 42 -4.70 -3.09 4.58
CA TRP A 42 -4.25 -4.28 3.88
C TRP A 42 -5.41 -5.22 3.58
N PHE A 43 -5.37 -5.89 2.43
CA PHE A 43 -6.21 -7.04 2.16
C PHE A 43 -5.63 -8.30 2.82
N HIS A 44 -6.38 -9.40 2.77
CA HIS A 44 -5.88 -10.70 3.17
C HIS A 44 -5.20 -11.38 1.97
N PRO A 45 -3.97 -11.92 2.12
CA PRO A 45 -3.17 -12.04 3.33
C PRO A 45 -2.54 -10.71 3.79
N HIS A 46 -2.49 -10.47 5.10
CA HIS A 46 -1.94 -9.24 5.66
C HIS A 46 -0.43 -9.40 5.94
N PRO A 47 0.44 -8.43 5.60
CA PRO A 47 1.88 -8.53 5.87
C PRO A 47 2.25 -8.76 7.35
N LEU A 48 1.46 -8.24 8.31
CA LEU A 48 1.61 -8.54 9.73
C LEU A 48 1.48 -10.03 10.11
N GLN A 49 0.92 -10.87 9.24
CA GLN A 49 0.82 -12.30 9.51
C GLN A 49 2.19 -13.00 9.40
N GLU A 50 3.19 -12.32 8.85
CA GLU A 50 4.54 -12.85 8.69
C GLU A 50 5.57 -11.99 9.39
N ASN A 51 6.67 -12.64 9.77
CA ASN A 51 7.77 -11.97 10.47
C ASN A 51 8.75 -11.42 9.42
N HIS A 52 8.32 -10.35 8.76
CA HIS A 52 9.16 -9.60 7.81
C HIS A 52 10.36 -8.97 8.54
N GLU A 53 11.47 -8.79 7.82
CA GLU A 53 12.66 -8.10 8.37
C GLU A 53 12.37 -6.63 8.70
N ILE A 54 11.36 -6.04 8.06
CA ILE A 54 10.95 -4.65 8.22
C ILE A 54 9.66 -4.59 9.05
N PRO A 55 9.58 -3.73 10.07
CA PRO A 55 8.34 -3.49 10.81
C PRO A 55 7.21 -3.03 9.88
N ILE A 56 5.96 -3.43 10.18
CA ILE A 56 4.79 -2.98 9.39
C ILE A 56 4.70 -1.46 9.32
N GLU A 57 5.09 -0.76 10.38
CA GLU A 57 5.05 0.69 10.50
C GLU A 57 5.93 1.36 9.43
N GLU A 58 7.13 0.80 9.20
CA GLU A 58 8.06 1.27 8.17
C GLU A 58 7.60 0.89 6.76
N ILE A 59 6.91 -0.26 6.60
CA ILE A 59 6.27 -0.62 5.34
C ILE A 59 5.15 0.38 5.01
N GLU A 60 4.27 0.69 5.96
CA GLU A 60 3.17 1.64 5.79
C GLU A 60 3.65 3.07 5.53
N GLU A 61 4.75 3.48 6.16
CA GLU A 61 5.42 4.75 5.88
C GLU A 61 5.93 4.80 4.43
N GLN A 62 6.61 3.75 3.97
CA GLN A 62 7.06 3.66 2.57
C GLN A 62 5.88 3.69 1.58
N VAL A 63 4.81 2.93 1.86
CA VAL A 63 3.59 2.93 1.02
C VAL A 63 3.00 4.33 0.95
N ARG A 64 2.88 5.04 2.08
CA ARG A 64 2.41 6.43 2.13
C ARG A 64 3.26 7.36 1.27
N GLU A 65 4.58 7.32 1.44
CA GLU A 65 5.50 8.20 0.71
C GLU A 65 5.40 7.97 -0.81
N ILE A 66 5.36 6.71 -1.24
CA ILE A 66 5.27 6.37 -2.66
C ILE A 66 3.93 6.84 -3.24
N ILE A 67 2.82 6.62 -2.54
CA ILE A 67 1.49 7.04 -3.00
C ILE A 67 1.39 8.56 -3.07
N ILE A 68 1.88 9.29 -2.05
CA ILE A 68 1.89 10.76 -2.06
C ILE A 68 2.71 11.28 -3.25
N LYS A 69 3.88 10.68 -3.50
CA LYS A 69 4.74 11.03 -4.64
C LYS A 69 4.12 10.68 -6.00
N HIS A 70 3.22 9.70 -6.06
CA HIS A 70 2.55 9.29 -7.30
C HIS A 70 1.26 10.07 -7.59
N ILE A 71 0.63 10.65 -6.54
CA ILE A 71 -0.59 11.45 -6.65
C ILE A 71 -0.28 12.94 -6.87
N HIS A 72 0.88 13.43 -6.39
CA HIS A 72 1.32 14.82 -6.52
C HIS A 72 2.20 15.03 -7.76
#